data_AF-A0A813SS29-F1
#
_entry.id   AF-A0A813SS29-F1
#
_cell.length_a   1.000
_cell.length_b   1.000
_cell.length_c   1.000
_cell.angle_alpha   90.00
_cell.angle_beta   90.00
_cell.angle_gamma   90.00
#
_symmetry.space_group_name_H-M   'P 1'
#
loop_
_entity.id
_entity.type
_entity.pdbx_description
1 polymer ?
#
loop_
_entity_poly.entity_id
_entity_poly.type
_entity_poly.pdbx_seq_one_letter_code
_entity_poly.pdbx_strand_id
1 'polypeptide(L)'
;MSFLRSSFSIRKTKPRKAVSRSPLKLPSEELAREFGPQYQTIDARIGDQKVTFDTAQGDWIADGTVGPTVSAREIAKLDKKRRELEEDNNLLRTKLDILLEMLAEVTAEQELRQTIMPQVKTVIRHKNAFVVKKSKPRKVQSRSPLKFDSEQMKRELGPELGAIDIRIGNLQLKFDSTQGIWISDEKIHGDDLERRKNELDQENSLLSIKLDILLDMLAQATAEEELADQTKQE
;
A
#
# COMPACT_ATOMS: atom_id res chain seq x y z
N MET A 1 81.80 51.95 -19.31
CA MET A 1 80.45 51.41 -19.09
C MET A 1 79.50 52.56 -18.80
N SER A 2 78.54 52.78 -19.69
CA SER A 2 77.32 53.60 -19.56
C SER A 2 76.48 53.18 -20.79
N PHE A 3 75.16 52.96 -20.78
CA PHE A 3 74.09 53.72 -20.15
C PHE A 3 72.84 52.82 -20.03
N LEU A 4 72.23 52.78 -18.85
CA LEU A 4 70.79 52.54 -18.71
C LEU A 4 70.06 53.83 -19.11
N ARG A 5 69.54 53.92 -20.33
CA ARG A 5 68.44 54.85 -20.64
C ARG A 5 67.75 54.48 -21.95
N SER A 6 66.71 53.67 -21.88
CA SER A 6 65.62 53.79 -22.85
C SER A 6 64.33 53.44 -22.14
N SER A 7 63.50 54.47 -22.00
CA SER A 7 62.14 54.45 -21.50
C SER A 7 61.34 53.35 -22.20
N PHE A 8 60.83 52.39 -21.43
CA PHE A 8 59.75 51.50 -21.86
C PHE A 8 58.46 52.33 -22.03
N SER A 9 58.44 53.18 -23.06
CA SER A 9 57.20 53.72 -23.58
C SER A 9 56.55 52.60 -24.40
N ILE A 10 55.59 51.89 -23.80
CA ILE A 10 54.69 51.01 -24.55
C ILE A 10 53.92 51.93 -25.49
N ARG A 11 54.37 52.00 -26.74
CA ARG A 11 53.68 52.75 -27.80
C ARG A 11 52.24 52.27 -27.79
N LYS A 12 51.30 53.19 -27.53
CA LYS A 12 49.86 52.90 -27.57
C LYS A 12 49.55 52.22 -28.90
N THR A 13 49.25 50.92 -28.83
CA THR A 13 48.85 50.18 -30.02
C THR A 13 47.54 50.81 -30.49
N LYS A 14 47.46 51.16 -31.78
CA LYS A 14 46.21 51.64 -32.38
C LYS A 14 45.09 50.68 -31.98
N PRO A 15 43.88 51.15 -31.62
CA PRO A 15 42.79 50.27 -31.24
C PRO A 15 42.66 49.18 -32.29
N ARG A 16 42.89 47.94 -31.86
CA ARG A 16 42.74 46.78 -32.71
C ARG A 16 41.25 46.77 -33.03
N LYS A 17 40.86 47.22 -34.23
CA LYS A 17 39.52 46.93 -34.74
C LYS A 17 39.44 45.43 -34.65
N ALA A 18 38.63 44.92 -33.73
CA ALA A 18 38.24 43.52 -33.79
C ALA A 18 37.71 43.37 -35.21
N VAL A 19 38.48 42.71 -36.05
CA VAL A 19 37.96 42.20 -37.32
C VAL A 19 36.97 41.17 -36.84
N SER A 20 35.71 41.58 -36.65
CA SER A 20 34.63 40.63 -36.61
C SER A 20 34.82 39.80 -37.88
N ARG A 21 35.17 38.53 -37.72
CA ARG A 21 35.33 37.61 -38.85
C ARG A 21 33.94 37.25 -39.37
N SER A 22 33.24 38.27 -39.88
CA SER A 22 32.15 38.19 -40.83
C SER A 22 31.79 39.62 -41.22
N PRO A 23 32.18 40.04 -42.42
CA PRO A 23 31.18 40.60 -43.32
C PRO A 23 31.14 39.63 -44.49
N LEU A 24 30.43 38.52 -44.27
CA LEU A 24 29.94 37.70 -45.35
C LEU A 24 29.06 38.60 -46.24
N LYS A 25 29.68 39.27 -47.22
CA LYS A 25 28.98 39.95 -48.31
C LYS A 25 28.48 38.87 -49.26
N LEU A 26 27.55 38.09 -48.77
CA LEU A 26 26.84 37.10 -49.57
C LEU A 26 25.89 37.87 -50.49
N PRO A 27 25.69 37.41 -51.74
CA PRO A 27 24.67 37.98 -52.61
C PRO A 27 23.31 37.95 -51.90
N SER A 28 22.41 38.88 -52.26
CA SER A 28 21.11 39.05 -51.58
C SER A 28 20.30 37.75 -51.47
N GLU A 29 20.46 36.86 -52.45
CA GLU A 29 19.83 35.55 -52.49
C GLU A 29 20.38 34.58 -51.43
N GLU A 30 21.69 34.63 -51.19
CA GLU A 30 22.37 33.77 -50.23
C GLU A 30 22.23 34.31 -48.79
N LEU A 31 22.14 35.63 -48.62
CA LEU A 31 21.67 36.25 -47.37
C LEU A 31 20.22 35.87 -47.04
N ALA A 32 19.33 35.88 -48.04
CA ALA A 32 17.94 35.47 -47.83
C ALA A 32 17.81 33.97 -47.54
N ARG A 33 18.72 33.14 -48.08
CA ARG A 33 18.81 31.70 -47.79
C ARG A 33 19.26 31.42 -46.36
N GLU A 34 20.25 32.15 -45.85
CA GLU A 34 20.85 31.89 -44.53
C GLU A 34 20.18 32.65 -43.39
N PHE A 35 19.65 33.85 -43.65
CA PHE A 35 19.12 34.76 -42.62
C PHE A 35 17.71 35.29 -42.94
N GLY A 36 17.02 34.72 -43.94
CA GLY A 36 15.64 35.09 -44.28
C GLY A 36 14.60 34.50 -43.30
N PRO A 37 13.36 35.01 -43.31
CA PRO A 37 12.26 34.53 -42.46
C PRO A 37 11.80 33.10 -42.82
N GLN A 38 12.13 32.60 -44.02
CA GLN A 38 12.11 31.18 -44.32
C GLN A 38 13.41 30.55 -43.78
N TYR A 39 13.41 30.18 -42.50
CA TYR A 39 14.41 29.25 -41.99
C TYR A 39 14.29 27.96 -42.81
N GLN A 40 15.29 27.65 -43.63
CA GLN A 40 15.43 26.28 -44.14
C GLN A 40 15.57 25.33 -42.93
N THR A 41 15.32 24.03 -43.13
CA THR A 41 15.42 23.01 -42.08
C THR A 41 16.71 23.21 -41.29
N ILE A 42 16.59 23.60 -40.01
CA ILE A 42 17.76 23.95 -39.18
C ILE A 42 18.51 22.65 -38.95
N ASP A 43 19.72 22.52 -39.48
CA ASP A 43 20.57 21.36 -39.25
C ASP A 43 21.80 21.70 -38.41
N ALA A 44 22.17 20.77 -37.54
CA ALA A 44 23.34 20.81 -36.69
C ALA A 44 24.15 19.53 -36.93
N ARG A 45 25.47 19.66 -37.02
CA ARG A 45 26.36 18.50 -37.15
C ARG A 45 27.11 18.31 -35.84
N ILE A 46 26.81 17.23 -35.12
CA ILE A 46 27.45 16.90 -33.85
C ILE A 46 28.32 15.67 -34.08
N GLY A 47 29.63 15.89 -34.18
CA GLY A 47 30.56 14.86 -34.63
C GLY A 47 30.29 14.47 -36.09
N ASP A 48 30.08 13.18 -36.32
CA ASP A 48 29.80 12.65 -37.66
C ASP A 48 28.30 12.58 -37.99
N GLN A 49 27.42 12.88 -37.02
CA GLN A 49 25.96 12.81 -37.19
C GLN A 49 25.39 14.18 -37.57
N LYS A 50 24.48 14.17 -38.54
CA LYS A 50 23.69 15.32 -38.94
C LYS A 50 22.34 15.26 -38.20
N VAL A 51 21.87 16.38 -37.66
CA VAL A 51 20.62 16.47 -36.90
C VAL A 51 19.81 17.66 -37.41
N THR A 52 18.58 17.44 -37.85
CA THR A 52 17.64 18.44 -38.32
C THR A 52 16.61 18.76 -37.24
N PHE A 53 16.24 20.02 -37.06
CA PHE A 53 15.20 20.45 -36.13
C PHE A 53 13.83 20.40 -36.81
N ASP A 54 12.88 19.69 -36.20
CA ASP A 54 11.49 19.72 -36.61
C ASP A 54 10.78 20.91 -35.97
N THR A 55 10.52 21.95 -36.76
CA THR A 55 9.84 23.16 -36.32
C THR A 55 8.37 22.92 -35.91
N ALA A 56 7.74 21.81 -36.33
CA ALA A 56 6.36 21.51 -35.98
C ALA A 56 6.22 20.83 -34.60
N GLN A 57 7.14 19.93 -34.26
CA GLN A 57 7.17 19.23 -32.96
C GLN A 57 8.07 19.91 -31.93
N GLY A 58 9.03 20.73 -32.38
CA GLY A 58 10.01 21.39 -31.51
C GLY A 58 11.17 20.49 -31.09
N ASP A 59 11.39 19.37 -31.80
CA ASP A 59 12.36 18.33 -31.45
C ASP A 59 13.49 18.23 -32.49
N TRP A 60 14.65 17.72 -32.06
CA TRP A 60 15.80 17.46 -32.93
C TRP A 60 15.82 16.01 -33.43
N ILE A 61 15.95 15.81 -34.73
CA ILE A 61 15.87 14.53 -35.44
C ILE A 61 17.18 14.26 -36.17
N ALA A 62 17.85 13.14 -35.92
CA ALA A 62 19.10 12.80 -36.61
C ALA A 62 18.85 12.32 -38.06
N ASP A 63 19.46 13.00 -39.03
CA ASP A 63 19.43 12.68 -40.46
C ASP A 63 20.51 11.62 -40.77
N GLY A 64 20.12 10.35 -40.70
CA GLY A 64 20.94 9.22 -41.09
C GLY A 64 21.85 8.67 -39.98
N THR A 65 21.68 7.37 -39.71
CA THR A 65 22.48 6.56 -38.77
C THR A 65 22.44 7.03 -37.33
N VAL A 66 21.36 6.62 -36.68
CA VAL A 66 21.30 6.50 -35.24
C VAL A 66 22.53 5.72 -34.74
N GLY A 67 23.28 6.32 -33.84
CA GLY A 67 24.33 5.65 -33.08
C GLY A 67 24.07 5.79 -31.59
N PRO A 68 23.95 4.70 -30.83
CA PRO A 68 23.23 3.49 -31.19
C PRO A 68 21.73 3.83 -31.21
N THR A 69 21.05 3.54 -32.31
CA THR A 69 19.62 3.24 -32.26
C THR A 69 19.45 2.25 -31.13
N VAL A 70 18.64 2.57 -30.13
CA VAL A 70 18.06 1.51 -29.30
C VAL A 70 17.48 0.54 -30.30
N SER A 71 18.11 -0.63 -30.45
CA SER A 71 17.75 -1.57 -31.50
C SER A 71 16.26 -1.88 -31.33
N ALA A 72 15.50 -2.13 -32.39
CA ALA A 72 14.08 -2.49 -32.24
C ALA A 72 13.88 -3.65 -31.23
N ARG A 73 14.91 -4.49 -31.09
CA ARG A 73 15.03 -5.52 -30.06
C ARG A 73 15.20 -4.98 -28.64
N GLU A 74 16.01 -3.95 -28.42
CA GLU A 74 16.14 -3.26 -27.13
C GLU A 74 14.89 -2.47 -26.77
N ILE A 75 14.23 -1.81 -27.74
CA ILE A 75 12.94 -1.14 -27.51
C ILE A 75 11.91 -2.18 -27.05
N ALA A 76 11.80 -3.32 -27.75
CA ALA A 76 10.90 -4.40 -27.35
C ALA A 76 11.22 -4.99 -25.96
N LYS A 77 12.52 -5.09 -25.60
CA LYS A 77 12.93 -5.51 -24.26
C LYS A 77 12.55 -4.48 -23.19
N LEU A 78 12.74 -3.19 -23.48
CA LEU A 78 12.38 -2.10 -22.58
C LEU A 78 10.88 -2.02 -22.39
N ASP A 79 10.09 -2.18 -23.44
CA ASP A 79 8.62 -2.23 -23.36
C ASP A 79 8.14 -3.43 -22.55
N LYS A 80 8.76 -4.61 -22.73
CA LYS A 80 8.44 -5.79 -21.92
C LYS A 80 8.74 -5.52 -20.44
N LYS A 81 9.92 -4.99 -20.13
CA LYS A 81 10.33 -4.68 -18.76
C LYS A 81 9.45 -3.60 -18.14
N ARG A 82 9.03 -2.61 -18.94
CA ARG A 82 8.08 -1.58 -18.51
C ARG A 82 6.73 -2.18 -18.13
N ARG A 83 6.18 -3.09 -18.95
CA ARG A 83 4.92 -3.79 -18.63
C ARG A 83 5.04 -4.65 -17.39
N GLU A 84 6.11 -5.42 -17.25
CA GLU A 84 6.39 -6.21 -16.05
C GLU A 84 6.43 -5.31 -14.80
N LEU A 85 7.12 -4.17 -14.89
CA LEU A 85 7.16 -3.19 -13.80
C LEU A 85 5.81 -2.51 -13.53
N GLU A 86 4.99 -2.26 -14.55
CA GLU A 86 3.64 -1.72 -14.40
C GLU A 86 2.70 -2.73 -13.73
N GLU A 87 2.78 -4.01 -14.10
CA GLU A 87 2.04 -5.11 -13.45
C GLU A 87 2.46 -5.28 -11.98
N ASP A 88 3.77 -5.28 -11.70
CA ASP A 88 4.29 -5.33 -10.33
C ASP A 88 3.84 -4.12 -9.52
N ASN A 89 3.87 -2.91 -10.10
CA ASN A 89 3.41 -1.70 -9.41
C ASN A 89 1.92 -1.79 -9.07
N ASN A 90 1.10 -2.26 -10.00
CA ASN A 90 -0.34 -2.45 -9.77
C ASN A 90 -0.59 -3.49 -8.68
N LEU A 91 0.10 -4.63 -8.72
CA LEU A 91 0.01 -5.66 -7.69
C LEU A 91 0.42 -5.12 -6.31
N LEU A 92 1.51 -4.35 -6.24
CA LEU A 92 1.96 -3.73 -5.00
C LEU A 92 0.93 -2.74 -4.44
N ARG A 93 0.29 -1.93 -5.29
CA ARG A 93 -0.79 -1.04 -4.87
C ARG A 93 -1.96 -1.83 -4.29
N THR A 94 -2.43 -2.87 -4.98
CA THR A 94 -3.52 -3.72 -4.47
C THR A 94 -3.17 -4.38 -3.14
N LYS A 95 -1.94 -4.88 -2.98
CA LYS A 95 -1.47 -5.43 -1.70
C LYS A 95 -1.49 -4.38 -0.59
N LEU A 96 -1.05 -3.16 -0.90
CA LEU A 96 -1.06 -2.05 0.06
C LEU A 96 -2.50 -1.70 0.46
N ASP A 97 -3.41 -1.60 -0.50
CA ASP A 97 -4.83 -1.30 -0.24
C ASP A 97 -5.46 -2.36 0.67
N ILE A 98 -5.27 -3.65 0.39
CA ILE A 98 -5.76 -4.75 1.24
C ILE A 98 -5.15 -4.68 2.64
N LEU A 99 -3.85 -4.43 2.75
CA LEU A 99 -3.19 -4.33 4.06
C LEU A 99 -3.70 -3.13 4.86
N LEU A 100 -4.03 -2.01 4.21
CA LEU A 100 -4.66 -0.86 4.86
C LEU A 100 -6.08 -1.19 5.33
N GLU A 101 -6.87 -1.89 4.51
CA GLU A 101 -8.20 -2.36 4.90
C GLU A 101 -8.13 -3.30 6.12
N MET A 102 -7.23 -4.29 6.09
CA MET A 102 -7.02 -5.20 7.22
C MET A 102 -6.56 -4.46 8.49
N LEU A 103 -5.69 -3.47 8.35
CA LEU A 103 -5.22 -2.67 9.48
C LEU A 103 -6.37 -1.83 10.06
N ALA A 104 -7.21 -1.24 9.20
CA ALA A 104 -8.40 -0.53 9.62
C ALA A 104 -9.39 -1.46 10.35
N GLU A 105 -9.61 -2.67 9.84
CA GLU A 105 -10.45 -3.69 10.48
C GLU A 105 -9.91 -4.10 11.87
N VAL A 106 -8.62 -4.41 11.98
CA VAL A 106 -7.98 -4.74 13.26
C VAL A 106 -8.05 -3.57 14.24
N THR A 107 -7.90 -2.34 13.76
CA THR A 107 -8.01 -1.13 14.61
C THR A 107 -9.43 -0.96 15.12
N ALA A 108 -10.44 -1.12 14.26
CA ALA A 108 -11.84 -1.08 14.65
C ALA A 108 -12.21 -2.20 15.65
N GLU A 109 -11.73 -3.42 15.42
CA GLU A 109 -11.88 -4.53 16.38
C GLU A 109 -11.25 -4.21 17.73
N GLN A 110 -10.06 -3.63 17.72
CA GLN A 110 -9.34 -3.29 18.95
C GLN A 110 -10.08 -2.21 19.75
N GLU A 111 -10.59 -1.17 19.09
CA GLU A 111 -11.42 -0.15 19.73
C GLU A 111 -12.71 -0.76 20.30
N LEU A 112 -13.33 -1.70 19.58
CA LEU A 112 -14.49 -2.43 20.06
C LEU A 112 -14.16 -3.27 21.29
N ARG A 113 -13.05 -4.02 21.29
CA ARG A 113 -12.56 -4.79 22.45
C ARG A 113 -12.28 -3.90 23.64
N GLN A 114 -11.65 -2.75 23.41
CA GLN A 114 -11.37 -1.75 24.45
C GLN A 114 -12.64 -1.13 25.03
N THR A 115 -13.73 -1.07 24.26
CA THR A 115 -15.02 -0.54 24.73
C THR A 115 -15.84 -1.60 25.45
N ILE A 116 -15.90 -2.83 24.92
CA ILE A 116 -16.73 -3.91 25.46
C ILE A 116 -16.10 -4.53 26.71
N MET A 117 -14.78 -4.74 26.76
CA MET A 117 -14.11 -5.31 27.95
C MET A 117 -14.36 -4.54 29.26
N PRO A 118 -14.21 -3.21 29.33
CA PRO A 118 -14.48 -2.47 30.54
C PRO A 118 -15.98 -2.46 30.88
N GLN A 119 -16.88 -2.42 29.89
CA GLN A 119 -18.31 -2.52 30.14
C GLN A 119 -18.67 -3.88 30.76
N VAL A 120 -18.14 -4.99 30.22
CA VAL A 120 -18.33 -6.34 30.76
C VAL A 120 -17.76 -6.46 32.17
N LYS A 121 -16.54 -5.96 32.42
CA LYS A 121 -15.95 -5.92 33.77
C LYS A 121 -16.80 -5.11 34.74
N THR A 122 -17.40 -4.01 34.28
CA THR A 122 -18.30 -3.18 35.08
C THR A 122 -19.57 -3.93 35.43
N VAL A 123 -20.22 -4.58 34.45
CA VAL A 123 -21.41 -5.41 34.69
C VAL A 123 -21.11 -6.57 35.65
N ILE A 124 -19.97 -7.26 35.49
CA ILE A 124 -19.55 -8.34 36.39
C ILE A 124 -19.31 -7.81 37.81
N ARG A 125 -18.65 -6.67 37.97
CA ARG A 125 -18.45 -6.02 39.28
C ARG A 125 -19.78 -5.65 39.94
N HIS A 126 -20.74 -5.11 39.18
CA HIS A 126 -22.08 -4.78 39.71
C HIS A 126 -22.84 -6.04 40.12
N LYS A 127 -22.78 -7.12 39.34
CA LYS A 127 -23.38 -8.42 39.70
C LYS A 127 -22.73 -9.01 40.96
N ASN A 128 -21.40 -8.99 41.05
CA ASN A 128 -20.67 -9.51 42.21
C ASN A 128 -20.89 -8.66 43.47
N ALA A 129 -21.00 -7.33 43.35
CA ALA A 129 -21.37 -6.45 44.46
C ALA A 129 -22.80 -6.72 44.97
N PHE A 130 -23.71 -7.12 44.07
CA PHE A 130 -25.05 -7.57 44.44
C PHE A 130 -25.03 -8.93 45.17
N VAL A 131 -24.12 -9.83 44.78
CA VAL A 131 -23.95 -11.17 45.39
C VAL A 131 -23.21 -11.11 46.75
N VAL A 132 -22.31 -10.15 46.95
CA VAL A 132 -21.50 -10.03 48.20
C VAL A 132 -22.28 -9.40 49.35
N LYS A 133 -23.43 -8.75 49.11
CA LYS A 133 -24.35 -8.30 50.19
C LYS A 133 -25.23 -9.44 50.74
N LYS A 134 -24.65 -10.63 50.96
CA LYS A 134 -25.30 -11.66 51.79
C LYS A 134 -25.28 -11.20 53.25
N SER A 135 -26.36 -10.53 53.63
CA SER A 135 -26.78 -10.31 55.00
C SER A 135 -26.85 -11.64 55.77
N LYS A 136 -26.58 -11.57 57.08
CA LYS A 136 -26.62 -12.70 58.03
C LYS A 136 -27.89 -13.55 57.82
N PRO A 137 -27.82 -14.90 57.98
CA PRO A 137 -28.97 -15.75 57.76
C PRO A 137 -30.04 -15.46 58.82
N ARG A 138 -31.09 -14.73 58.44
CA ARG A 138 -32.31 -14.63 59.23
C ARG A 138 -33.06 -15.94 59.02
N LYS A 139 -33.42 -16.61 60.12
CA LYS A 139 -34.23 -17.83 60.12
C LYS A 139 -35.60 -17.48 59.50
N VAL A 140 -35.79 -17.80 58.22
CA VAL A 140 -37.07 -17.60 57.53
C VAL A 140 -37.76 -18.95 57.44
N GLN A 141 -38.94 -19.03 58.05
CA GLN A 141 -39.90 -20.13 57.85
C GLN A 141 -40.03 -20.41 56.37
N SER A 142 -40.04 -21.71 56.03
CA SER A 142 -40.35 -22.22 54.69
C SER A 142 -41.56 -21.50 54.10
N ARG A 143 -41.31 -20.53 53.22
CA ARG A 143 -42.30 -20.07 52.25
C ARG A 143 -42.05 -20.87 50.99
N SER A 144 -43.12 -21.53 50.55
CA SER A 144 -43.21 -22.34 49.34
C SER A 144 -42.61 -21.65 48.11
N PRO A 145 -42.23 -22.40 47.05
CA PRO A 145 -41.64 -21.83 45.84
C PRO A 145 -42.51 -20.69 45.31
N LEU A 146 -41.90 -19.57 44.90
CA LEU A 146 -42.62 -18.52 44.18
C LEU A 146 -43.24 -19.17 42.93
N LYS A 147 -44.54 -19.47 43.01
CA LYS A 147 -45.34 -19.71 41.82
C LYS A 147 -45.47 -18.36 41.14
N PHE A 148 -44.74 -18.20 40.05
CA PHE A 148 -44.93 -17.06 39.17
C PHE A 148 -46.31 -17.24 38.53
N ASP A 149 -47.22 -16.31 38.81
CA ASP A 149 -48.59 -16.38 38.31
C ASP A 149 -48.57 -16.02 36.83
N SER A 150 -48.65 -17.03 35.96
CA SER A 150 -48.58 -16.85 34.51
C SER A 150 -49.63 -15.86 33.98
N GLU A 151 -50.73 -15.69 34.74
CA GLU A 151 -51.80 -14.76 34.43
C GLU A 151 -51.42 -13.29 34.72
N GLN A 152 -50.57 -13.00 35.72
CA GLN A 152 -50.07 -11.64 35.94
C GLN A 152 -49.13 -11.20 34.82
N MET A 153 -48.28 -12.10 34.34
CA MET A 153 -47.32 -11.77 33.27
C MET A 153 -48.02 -11.56 31.92
N LYS A 154 -49.11 -12.30 31.64
CA LYS A 154 -49.99 -12.04 30.49
C LYS A 154 -50.74 -10.70 30.59
N ARG A 155 -51.11 -10.28 31.80
CA ARG A 155 -51.80 -8.99 32.03
C ARG A 155 -50.87 -7.79 31.89
N GLU A 156 -49.60 -7.91 32.27
CA GLU A 156 -48.65 -6.80 32.21
C GLU A 156 -47.98 -6.62 30.84
N LEU A 157 -47.82 -7.68 30.06
CA LEU A 157 -47.20 -7.62 28.73
C LEU A 157 -48.21 -7.66 27.57
N GLY A 158 -49.49 -7.93 27.85
CA GLY A 158 -50.55 -8.06 26.85
C GLY A 158 -50.39 -9.31 25.96
N PRO A 159 -51.49 -9.86 25.40
CA PRO A 159 -51.44 -11.01 24.48
C PRO A 159 -50.87 -10.68 23.08
N GLU A 160 -50.43 -9.45 22.84
CA GLU A 160 -50.09 -8.92 21.51
C GLU A 160 -48.58 -8.87 21.21
N LEU A 161 -47.71 -9.15 22.19
CA LEU A 161 -46.29 -9.31 21.90
C LEU A 161 -46.06 -10.72 21.38
N GLY A 162 -46.19 -10.86 20.06
CA GLY A 162 -45.74 -12.01 19.30
C GLY A 162 -44.29 -12.39 19.65
N ALA A 163 -43.89 -13.61 19.25
CA ALA A 163 -42.58 -14.21 19.54
C ALA A 163 -41.46 -13.16 19.60
N ILE A 164 -40.90 -12.97 20.79
CA ILE A 164 -39.79 -12.04 21.01
C ILE A 164 -38.55 -12.71 20.44
N ASP A 165 -38.20 -12.30 19.22
CA ASP A 165 -37.04 -12.77 18.50
C ASP A 165 -35.93 -11.71 18.59
N ILE A 166 -34.73 -12.12 19.01
CA ILE A 166 -33.52 -11.30 18.99
C ILE A 166 -32.59 -11.86 17.93
N ARG A 167 -32.17 -11.01 16.98
CA ARG A 167 -31.18 -11.36 15.96
C ARG A 167 -29.86 -10.68 16.26
N ILE A 168 -28.79 -11.46 16.38
CA ILE A 168 -27.42 -10.98 16.55
C ILE A 168 -26.58 -11.60 15.43
N GLY A 169 -26.27 -10.82 14.40
CA GLY A 169 -25.62 -11.34 13.19
C GLY A 169 -26.50 -12.38 12.48
N ASN A 170 -25.95 -13.57 12.24
CA ASN A 170 -26.65 -14.74 11.71
C ASN A 170 -27.42 -15.54 12.77
N LEU A 171 -27.23 -15.26 14.07
CA LEU A 171 -27.89 -16.00 15.14
C LEU A 171 -29.27 -15.40 15.43
N GLN A 172 -30.33 -16.22 15.27
CA GLN A 172 -31.68 -15.88 15.68
C GLN A 172 -32.05 -16.63 16.96
N LEU A 173 -32.37 -15.89 18.02
CA LEU A 173 -32.77 -16.39 19.32
C LEU A 173 -34.26 -16.10 19.53
N LYS A 174 -35.03 -17.12 19.88
CA LYS A 174 -36.44 -17.01 20.26
C LYS A 174 -36.60 -17.20 21.76
N PHE A 175 -37.43 -16.37 22.37
CA PHE A 175 -37.79 -16.55 23.77
C PHE A 175 -38.93 -17.57 23.92
N ASP A 176 -38.66 -18.73 24.54
CA ASP A 176 -39.70 -19.69 24.91
C ASP A 176 -40.35 -19.25 26.22
N SER A 177 -41.57 -18.74 26.13
CA SER A 177 -42.35 -18.25 27.28
C SER A 177 -42.84 -19.36 28.21
N THR A 178 -42.84 -20.62 27.76
CA THR A 178 -43.24 -21.78 28.58
C THR A 178 -42.11 -22.27 29.47
N GLN A 179 -40.87 -22.22 28.97
CA GLN A 179 -39.68 -22.66 29.69
C GLN A 179 -38.89 -21.49 30.32
N GLY A 180 -39.13 -20.26 29.86
CA GLY A 180 -38.40 -19.08 30.31
C GLY A 180 -36.94 -19.04 29.83
N ILE A 181 -36.63 -19.70 28.69
CA ILE A 181 -35.28 -19.87 28.15
C ILE A 181 -35.21 -19.26 26.74
N TRP A 182 -34.05 -18.71 26.39
CA TRP A 182 -33.73 -18.29 25.02
C TRP A 182 -33.21 -19.48 24.23
N ILE A 183 -33.88 -19.82 23.13
CA ILE A 183 -33.55 -20.98 22.28
C ILE A 183 -33.15 -20.44 20.90
N SER A 184 -32.01 -20.87 20.36
CA SER A 184 -31.67 -20.55 18.98
C SER A 184 -32.50 -21.39 18.01
N ASP A 185 -33.04 -20.77 16.96
CA ASP A 185 -33.76 -21.49 15.90
C ASP A 185 -32.84 -22.43 15.13
N GLU A 186 -31.60 -22.01 14.91
CA GLU A 186 -30.54 -22.89 14.44
C GLU A 186 -29.97 -23.66 15.62
N LYS A 187 -30.21 -24.97 15.64
CA LYS A 187 -29.32 -25.88 16.36
C LYS A 187 -27.95 -25.77 15.68
N ILE A 188 -27.07 -24.94 16.22
CA ILE A 188 -25.64 -25.07 15.90
C ILE A 188 -25.27 -26.48 16.33
N HIS A 189 -25.11 -27.39 15.37
CA HIS A 189 -24.74 -28.76 15.66
C HIS A 189 -23.35 -28.70 16.31
N GLY A 190 -23.21 -29.24 17.52
CA GLY A 190 -21.91 -29.31 18.18
C GLY A 190 -20.84 -29.94 17.27
N ASP A 191 -21.28 -30.88 16.44
CA ASP A 191 -20.48 -31.55 15.41
C ASP A 191 -19.91 -30.59 14.36
N ASP A 192 -20.63 -29.52 13.98
CA ASP A 192 -20.15 -28.54 12.99
C ASP A 192 -19.09 -27.62 13.59
N LEU A 193 -19.24 -27.25 14.87
CA LEU A 193 -18.21 -26.52 15.61
C LEU A 193 -16.95 -27.37 15.82
N GLU A 194 -17.13 -28.66 16.11
CA GLU A 194 -16.01 -29.59 16.31
C GLU A 194 -15.28 -29.88 14.99
N ARG A 195 -16.01 -30.00 13.88
CA ARG A 195 -15.42 -30.05 12.53
C ARG A 195 -14.62 -28.79 12.22
N ARG A 196 -15.19 -27.62 12.45
CA ARG A 196 -14.51 -26.35 12.18
C ARG A 196 -13.26 -26.16 13.03
N LYS A 197 -13.30 -26.60 14.29
CA LYS A 197 -12.12 -26.61 15.17
C LYS A 197 -11.02 -27.52 14.62
N ASN A 198 -11.37 -28.73 14.20
CA ASN A 198 -10.39 -29.68 13.63
C ASN A 198 -9.77 -29.16 12.32
N GLU A 199 -10.56 -28.49 11.48
CA GLU A 199 -10.05 -27.81 10.27
C GLU A 199 -9.02 -26.74 10.62
N LEU A 200 -9.32 -25.87 11.58
CA LEU A 200 -8.40 -24.83 12.02
C LEU A 200 -7.11 -25.39 12.63
N ASP A 201 -7.20 -26.50 13.37
CA ASP A 201 -6.02 -27.18 13.92
C ASP A 201 -5.13 -27.77 12.81
N GLN A 202 -5.73 -28.29 11.73
CA GLN A 202 -4.99 -28.75 10.55
C GLN A 202 -4.33 -27.60 9.78
N GLU A 203 -5.06 -26.50 9.57
CA GLU A 203 -4.54 -25.29 8.91
C GLU A 203 -3.34 -24.72 9.69
N ASN A 204 -3.45 -24.62 11.02
CA ASN A 204 -2.37 -24.14 11.88
C ASN A 204 -1.14 -25.05 11.83
N SER A 205 -1.34 -26.37 11.81
CA SER A 205 -0.23 -27.33 11.65
C SER A 205 0.50 -27.13 10.31
N LEU A 206 -0.26 -26.97 9.22
CA LEU A 206 0.31 -26.71 7.90
C LEU A 206 1.07 -25.37 7.85
N LEU A 207 0.55 -24.33 8.50
CA LEU A 207 1.21 -23.03 8.59
C LEU A 207 2.53 -23.13 9.36
N SER A 208 2.59 -23.91 10.45
CA SER A 208 3.83 -24.17 11.17
C SER A 208 4.88 -24.81 10.27
N ILE A 209 4.51 -25.85 9.53
CA ILE A 209 5.43 -26.55 8.61
C ILE A 209 5.92 -25.60 7.51
N LYS A 210 5.04 -24.78 6.94
CA LYS A 210 5.42 -23.78 5.92
C LYS A 210 6.41 -22.77 6.47
N LEU A 211 6.23 -22.35 7.73
CA LEU A 211 7.12 -21.40 8.38
C LEU A 211 8.51 -22.01 8.61
N ASP A 212 8.58 -23.27 9.04
CA ASP A 212 9.85 -24.00 9.21
C ASP A 212 10.61 -24.12 7.88
N ILE A 213 9.92 -24.47 6.79
CA ILE A 213 10.53 -24.56 5.45
C ILE A 213 11.08 -23.20 5.00
N LEU A 214 10.34 -22.12 5.22
CA LEU A 214 10.80 -20.78 4.84
C LEU A 214 12.03 -20.34 5.65
N LEU A 215 12.09 -20.69 6.93
CA LEU A 215 13.26 -20.43 7.77
C LEU A 215 14.48 -21.20 7.28
N ASP A 216 14.32 -22.49 6.91
CA ASP A 216 15.41 -23.29 6.34
C ASP A 216 15.90 -22.72 5.01
N MET A 217 14.99 -22.29 4.13
CA MET A 217 15.35 -21.65 2.86
C MET A 217 16.09 -20.33 3.06
N LEU A 218 15.67 -19.51 4.03
CA LEU A 218 16.36 -18.26 4.36
C LEU A 218 17.76 -18.54 4.92
N ALA A 219 17.90 -19.53 5.80
CA ALA A 219 19.19 -19.93 6.33
C ALA A 219 20.15 -20.40 5.22
N GLN A 220 19.65 -21.17 4.25
CA GLN A 220 20.41 -21.59 3.07
C GLN A 220 20.83 -20.39 2.21
N ALA A 221 19.91 -19.48 1.92
CA ALA A 221 20.20 -18.28 1.13
C ALA A 221 21.27 -17.39 1.80
N THR A 222 21.21 -17.22 3.12
CA THR A 222 22.23 -16.46 3.86
C THR A 222 23.60 -17.14 3.83
N ALA A 223 23.65 -18.47 3.90
CA ALA A 223 24.92 -19.21 3.82
C ALA A 223 25.53 -19.15 2.41
N GLU A 224 24.71 -19.17 1.36
CA GLU A 224 25.15 -19.00 -0.03
C GLU A 224 25.69 -17.59 -0.30
N GLU A 225 25.07 -16.55 0.28
CA GLU A 225 25.52 -15.16 0.18
C GLU A 225 26.89 -14.97 0.87
N GLU A 226 27.08 -15.51 2.07
CA GLU A 226 28.36 -15.47 2.79
C GLU A 226 29.48 -16.20 2.03
N LEU A 227 29.19 -17.33 1.38
CA LEU A 227 30.15 -18.06 0.55
C LEU A 227 30.52 -17.26 -0.71
N ALA A 228 29.53 -16.63 -1.35
CA ALA A 228 29.73 -15.82 -2.55
C ALA A 228 30.61 -14.58 -2.26
N ASP A 229 30.56 -14.02 -1.06
CA ASP A 229 31.39 -12.87 -0.68
C ASP A 229 32.81 -13.27 -0.26
N GLN A 230 33.01 -14.47 0.30
CA GLN A 230 34.36 -15.01 0.55
C GLN A 230 35.13 -15.27 -0.75
N THR A 231 34.47 -15.83 -1.77
CA THR A 231 35.11 -16.09 -3.08
C THR A 231 35.47 -14.84 -3.89
N LYS A 232 34.93 -13.66 -3.55
CA LYS A 232 35.31 -12.39 -4.18
C LYS A 232 36.50 -11.70 -3.49
N GLN A 233 36.90 -12.15 -2.30
CA GLN A 233 37.99 -11.56 -1.52
C GLN A 233 39.34 -12.30 -1.70
N GLU A 234 39.34 -13.49 -2.32
CA GLU A 234 40.54 -14.21 -2.78
C GLU A 234 40.89 -13.89 -4.24
#